data_AF-E6Z0L9-F1
#
_entry.id   AF-E6Z0L9-F1
#
_cell.length_a   1.000
_cell.length_b   1.000
_cell.length_c   1.000
_cell.angle_alpha   90.00
_cell.angle_beta   90.00
_cell.angle_gamma   90.00
#
_symmetry.space_group_name_H-M   'P 1'
#
loop_
_entity.id
_entity.type
_entity.pdbx_description
1 polymer ?
#
loop_
_entity_poly.entity_id
_entity_poly.type
_entity_poly.pdbx_seq_one_letter_code
_entity_poly.pdbx_strand_id
1 'polypeptide(L)'
;MGRQSGYIKKHNETLTAKNLFAVQRKLCDHVRNVGQSKDLSLLFNTEYNIVSDDLLRYANSPEMKSSLKTALIEMDVIKKHIVLAADPDQYTFINEAHSLSKHRKNELPYDEARQAMASHYTRLGNLNKSRLTVVEKSIIDARRDNMKVMRRLYEQMQAKALEIHLSQNKGMSL
;
A
#
# COMPACT_ATOMS: atom_id res chain seq x y z
N MET A 1 -34.46 20.67 -2.85
CA MET A 1 -33.06 20.21 -3.03
C MET A 1 -32.07 21.30 -3.51
N GLY A 2 -32.45 22.57 -3.70
CA GLY A 2 -31.54 23.60 -4.25
C GLY A 2 -30.58 24.29 -3.28
N ARG A 3 -30.90 24.39 -1.98
CA ARG A 3 -30.06 25.15 -1.02
C ARG A 3 -28.74 24.44 -0.67
N GLN A 4 -28.75 23.14 -0.38
CA GLN A 4 -27.53 22.38 -0.07
C GLN A 4 -26.51 22.38 -1.22
N SER A 5 -26.97 22.32 -2.46
CA SER A 5 -26.11 22.37 -3.65
C SER A 5 -25.40 23.73 -3.81
N GLY A 6 -26.10 24.84 -3.56
CA GLY A 6 -25.51 26.18 -3.61
C GLY A 6 -24.47 26.44 -2.52
N TYR A 7 -24.69 25.92 -1.29
CA TYR A 7 -23.71 26.05 -0.19
C TYR A 7 -22.42 25.26 -0.44
N ILE A 8 -22.52 24.03 -0.97
CA ILE A 8 -21.34 23.21 -1.33
C ILE A 8 -20.54 23.89 -2.45
N LYS A 9 -21.22 24.48 -3.45
CA LYS A 9 -20.56 25.19 -4.54
C LYS A 9 -19.78 26.42 -4.03
N LYS A 10 -20.39 27.23 -3.17
CA LYS A 10 -19.75 28.43 -2.59
C LYS A 10 -18.57 28.09 -1.68
N HIS A 11 -18.62 26.98 -0.95
CA HIS A 11 -17.52 26.49 -0.11
C HIS A 11 -16.32 26.01 -0.96
N ASN A 12 -16.58 25.29 -2.06
CA ASN A 12 -15.54 24.82 -2.98
C ASN A 12 -14.87 25.94 -3.78
N GLU A 13 -15.51 27.11 -3.87
CA GLU A 13 -14.96 28.29 -4.55
C GLU A 13 -14.04 29.14 -3.65
N THR A 14 -13.99 28.85 -2.34
CA THR A 14 -13.08 29.52 -1.41
C THR A 14 -11.61 29.28 -1.77
N LEU A 15 -10.76 30.28 -1.52
CA LEU A 15 -9.32 30.17 -1.78
C LEU A 15 -8.71 28.97 -1.02
N THR A 16 -9.14 28.74 0.21
CA THR A 16 -8.69 27.61 1.05
C THR A 16 -9.06 26.27 0.43
N ALA A 17 -10.29 26.09 -0.05
CA ALA A 17 -10.71 24.84 -0.69
C ALA A 17 -9.93 24.56 -1.99
N LYS A 18 -9.68 25.60 -2.80
CA LYS A 18 -8.86 25.50 -4.02
C LYS A 18 -7.41 25.13 -3.70
N ASN A 19 -6.82 25.74 -2.67
CA ASN A 19 -5.47 25.44 -2.23
C ASN A 19 -5.34 24.00 -1.72
N LEU A 20 -6.30 23.56 -0.89
CA LEU A 20 -6.35 22.17 -0.40
C LEU A 20 -6.42 21.18 -1.56
N PHE A 21 -7.33 21.41 -2.51
CA PHE A 21 -7.48 20.57 -3.69
C PHE A 21 -6.18 20.50 -4.53
N ALA A 22 -5.51 21.63 -4.71
CA ALA A 22 -4.24 21.68 -5.44
C ALA A 22 -3.13 20.88 -4.72
N VAL A 23 -3.05 20.97 -3.40
CA VAL A 23 -2.10 20.17 -2.60
C VAL A 23 -2.43 18.68 -2.69
N GLN A 24 -3.70 18.31 -2.55
CA GLN A 24 -4.14 16.91 -2.68
C GLN A 24 -3.85 16.34 -4.07
N ARG A 25 -4.03 17.13 -5.14
CA ARG A 25 -3.66 16.72 -6.50
C ARG A 25 -2.16 16.46 -6.62
N LYS A 26 -1.32 17.39 -6.13
CA LYS A 26 0.15 17.21 -6.12
C LYS A 26 0.57 15.96 -5.36
N LEU A 27 -0.06 15.68 -4.22
CA LEU A 27 0.17 14.45 -3.47
C LEU A 27 -0.21 13.21 -4.29
N CYS A 28 -1.37 13.23 -4.94
CA CYS A 28 -1.82 12.14 -5.79
C CYS A 28 -0.84 11.86 -6.93
N ASP A 29 -0.35 12.91 -7.60
CA ASP A 29 0.62 12.78 -8.68
C ASP A 29 1.96 12.26 -8.16
N HIS A 30 2.42 12.74 -6.99
CA HIS A 30 3.61 12.22 -6.34
C HIS A 30 3.50 10.72 -6.03
N VAL A 31 2.39 10.28 -5.43
CA VAL A 31 2.16 8.85 -5.12
C VAL A 31 2.17 8.01 -6.40
N ARG A 32 1.56 8.49 -7.50
CA ARG A 32 1.61 7.79 -8.79
C ARG A 32 3.02 7.69 -9.36
N ASN A 33 3.79 8.77 -9.28
CA ASN A 33 5.18 8.80 -9.77
C ASN A 33 6.07 7.83 -8.98
N VAL A 34 5.86 7.71 -7.66
CA VAL A 34 6.51 6.69 -6.84
C VAL A 34 6.19 5.28 -7.36
N GLY A 35 4.93 5.01 -7.73
CA GLY A 35 4.52 3.77 -8.40
C GLY A 35 5.29 3.46 -9.68
N GLN A 36 5.52 4.48 -10.50
CA GLN A 36 6.20 4.36 -11.79
C GLN A 36 7.71 4.14 -11.65
N SER A 37 8.32 4.59 -10.55
CA SER A 37 9.76 4.39 -10.30
C SER A 37 10.16 2.92 -10.23
N LYS A 38 9.23 2.05 -9.82
CA LYS A 38 9.47 0.62 -9.52
C LYS A 38 10.62 0.41 -8.52
N ASP A 39 10.90 1.41 -7.68
CA ASP A 39 11.84 1.30 -6.58
C ASP A 39 11.09 0.82 -5.33
N LEU A 40 11.43 -0.39 -4.88
CA LEU A 40 10.79 -1.02 -3.73
C LEU A 40 11.00 -0.22 -2.43
N SER A 41 12.19 0.34 -2.23
CA SER A 41 12.51 1.14 -1.04
C SER A 41 11.73 2.44 -1.05
N LEU A 42 11.65 3.10 -2.21
CA LEU A 42 10.86 4.33 -2.35
C LEU A 42 9.36 4.06 -2.14
N LEU A 43 8.82 2.98 -2.71
CA LEU A 43 7.44 2.55 -2.52
C LEU A 43 7.13 2.30 -1.04
N PHE A 44 7.96 1.51 -0.37
CA PHE A 44 7.79 1.17 1.04
C PHE A 44 7.85 2.42 1.92
N ASN A 45 8.91 3.23 1.79
CA ASN A 45 9.13 4.40 2.63
C ASN A 45 8.03 5.46 2.44
N THR A 46 7.56 5.65 1.20
CA THR A 46 6.46 6.58 0.92
C THR A 46 5.19 6.14 1.63
N GLU A 47 4.80 4.87 1.51
CA GLU A 47 3.59 4.37 2.17
C GLU A 47 3.74 4.39 3.69
N TYR A 48 4.91 4.03 4.22
CA TYR A 48 5.18 4.02 5.66
C TYR A 48 5.01 5.41 6.26
N ASN A 49 5.60 6.43 5.59
CA ASN A 49 5.50 7.81 6.02
C ASN A 49 4.06 8.31 5.97
N ILE A 50 3.29 7.97 4.93
CA ILE A 50 1.86 8.34 4.85
C ILE A 50 1.08 7.75 6.04
N VAL A 51 1.26 6.45 6.32
CA VAL A 51 0.54 5.77 7.43
C VAL A 51 0.97 6.35 8.79
N SER A 52 2.26 6.64 8.96
CA SER A 52 2.80 7.24 10.17
C SER A 52 2.26 8.67 10.39
N ASP A 53 2.25 9.50 9.35
CA ASP A 53 1.67 10.84 9.42
C ASP A 53 0.16 10.80 9.67
N ASP A 54 -0.55 9.87 9.05
CA ASP A 54 -1.98 9.63 9.31
C ASP A 54 -2.22 9.32 10.80
N LEU A 55 -1.37 8.48 11.41
CA LEU A 55 -1.47 8.15 12.83
C LEU A 55 -1.17 9.36 13.73
N LEU A 56 -0.12 10.11 13.41
CA LEU A 56 0.34 11.23 14.24
C LEU A 56 -0.57 12.45 14.16
N ARG A 57 -1.14 12.74 12.98
CA ARG A 57 -1.78 14.02 12.69
C ARG A 57 -3.29 13.92 12.48
N TYR A 58 -3.77 12.79 11.96
CA TYR A 58 -5.15 12.68 11.46
C TYR A 58 -6.00 11.62 12.19
N ALA A 59 -5.39 10.74 12.98
CA ALA A 59 -6.11 9.71 13.71
C ALA A 59 -7.00 10.31 14.83
N ASN A 60 -8.31 10.27 14.61
CA ASN A 60 -9.30 10.94 15.46
C ASN A 60 -10.18 9.99 16.28
N SER A 61 -10.01 8.67 16.13
CA SER A 61 -10.76 7.66 16.92
C SER A 61 -9.83 6.56 17.45
N PRO A 62 -10.18 5.89 18.57
CA PRO A 62 -9.43 4.74 19.08
C PRO A 62 -9.30 3.61 18.05
N GLU A 63 -10.35 3.36 17.27
CA GLU A 63 -10.39 2.34 16.23
C GLU A 63 -9.44 2.68 15.09
N MET A 64 -9.43 3.95 14.65
CA MET A 64 -8.51 4.43 13.61
C MET A 64 -7.06 4.34 14.10
N LYS A 65 -6.78 4.77 15.34
CA LYS A 65 -5.45 4.64 15.96
C LYS A 65 -4.99 3.19 16.01
N SER A 66 -5.87 2.28 16.44
CA SER A 66 -5.57 0.85 16.49
C SER A 66 -5.28 0.29 15.10
N SER A 67 -6.12 0.58 14.11
CA SER A 67 -5.95 0.13 12.72
C SER A 67 -4.62 0.60 12.10
N LEU A 68 -4.25 1.87 12.32
CA LEU A 68 -3.01 2.45 11.81
C LEU A 68 -1.78 1.90 12.54
N LYS A 69 -1.85 1.67 13.86
CA LYS A 69 -0.78 1.00 14.60
C LYS A 69 -0.55 -0.42 14.10
N THR A 70 -1.62 -1.18 13.90
CA THR A 70 -1.53 -2.53 13.30
C THR A 70 -0.94 -2.47 11.89
N ALA A 71 -1.32 -1.47 11.08
CA ALA A 71 -0.74 -1.28 9.75
C ALA A 71 0.78 -1.04 9.82
N LEU A 72 1.27 -0.21 10.76
CA LEU A 72 2.70 0.03 10.93
C LEU A 72 3.46 -1.22 11.38
N ILE A 73 2.89 -2.02 12.29
CA ILE A 73 3.47 -3.30 12.71
C ILE A 73 3.59 -4.26 11.51
N GLU A 74 2.54 -4.37 10.70
CA GLU A 74 2.56 -5.16 9.46
C GLU A 74 3.62 -4.64 8.47
N MET A 75 3.84 -3.32 8.39
CA MET A 75 4.87 -2.73 7.54
C MET A 75 6.29 -2.98 8.07
N ASP A 76 6.50 -3.01 9.37
CA ASP A 76 7.79 -3.41 9.95
C ASP A 76 8.12 -4.87 9.62
N VAL A 77 7.12 -5.76 9.59
CA VAL A 77 7.28 -7.14 9.10
C VAL A 77 7.69 -7.16 7.63
N ILE A 78 7.04 -6.36 6.77
CA ILE A 78 7.43 -6.21 5.36
C ILE A 78 8.90 -5.79 5.26
N LYS A 79 9.31 -4.75 6.00
CA LYS A 79 10.69 -4.25 6.00
C LYS A 79 11.70 -5.34 6.36
N LYS A 80 11.42 -6.12 7.41
CA LYS A 80 12.26 -7.24 7.83
C LYS A 80 12.40 -8.28 6.73
N HIS A 81 11.28 -8.66 6.11
CA HIS A 81 11.26 -9.65 5.05
C HIS A 81 11.94 -9.20 3.75
N ILE A 82 11.91 -7.90 3.42
CA ILE A 82 12.68 -7.36 2.30
C ILE A 82 14.18 -7.61 2.52
N VAL A 83 14.68 -7.46 3.75
CA VAL A 83 16.08 -7.76 4.10
C VAL A 83 16.34 -9.27 3.99
N LEU A 84 15.44 -10.12 4.50
CA LEU A 84 15.58 -11.57 4.39
C LEU A 84 15.60 -12.03 2.92
N ALA A 85 14.73 -11.51 2.07
CA ALA A 85 14.66 -11.88 0.65
C ALA A 85 15.83 -11.34 -0.18
N ALA A 86 16.64 -10.42 0.35
CA ALA A 86 17.87 -9.98 -0.28
C ALA A 86 19.03 -10.95 -0.06
N ASP A 87 18.92 -11.87 0.89
CA ASP A 87 19.90 -12.89 1.25
C ASP A 87 19.36 -14.29 0.95
N PRO A 88 19.82 -14.96 -0.13
CA PRO A 88 19.37 -16.30 -0.51
C PRO A 88 19.47 -17.36 0.60
N ASP A 89 20.53 -17.31 1.41
CA ASP A 89 20.77 -18.29 2.47
C ASP A 89 19.70 -18.13 3.57
N GLN A 90 19.42 -16.88 3.96
CA GLN A 90 18.35 -16.59 4.92
C GLN A 90 16.96 -16.91 4.36
N TYR A 91 16.74 -16.63 3.08
CA TYR A 91 15.43 -16.84 2.47
C TYR A 91 15.07 -18.31 2.25
N THR A 92 16.08 -19.18 2.13
CA THR A 92 15.89 -20.63 2.01
C THR A 92 15.13 -21.20 3.21
N PHE A 93 15.42 -20.77 4.44
CA PHE A 93 14.68 -21.19 5.63
C PHE A 93 13.20 -20.79 5.59
N ILE A 94 12.91 -19.58 5.10
CA ILE A 94 11.51 -19.13 4.90
C ILE A 94 10.81 -20.01 3.86
N ASN A 95 11.51 -20.37 2.80
CA ASN A 95 10.98 -21.24 1.75
C ASN A 95 10.65 -22.65 2.27
N GLU A 96 11.52 -23.25 3.06
CA GLU A 96 11.31 -24.56 3.68
C GLU A 96 10.10 -24.56 4.62
N ALA A 97 9.97 -23.51 5.44
CA ALA A 97 8.83 -23.31 6.34
C ALA A 97 7.48 -23.17 5.60
N HIS A 98 7.50 -22.82 4.30
CA HIS A 98 6.33 -22.68 3.44
C HIS A 98 6.29 -23.73 2.31
N SER A 99 6.81 -24.93 2.56
CA SER A 99 6.88 -26.02 1.57
C SER A 99 5.51 -26.57 1.13
N LEU A 100 4.49 -26.55 2.00
CA LEU A 100 3.16 -27.06 1.66
C LEU A 100 2.43 -26.14 0.65
N SER A 101 1.74 -26.74 -0.32
CA SER A 101 1.02 -26.01 -1.39
C SER A 101 0.04 -24.95 -0.87
N LYS A 102 -0.64 -25.22 0.24
CA LYS A 102 -1.57 -24.26 0.90
C LYS A 102 -0.90 -22.99 1.43
N HIS A 103 0.43 -23.00 1.60
CA HIS A 103 1.24 -21.87 2.07
C HIS A 103 2.02 -21.20 0.94
N ARG A 104 1.69 -21.51 -0.32
CA ARG A 104 2.35 -20.98 -1.51
C ARG A 104 1.35 -20.29 -2.43
N LYS A 105 1.82 -19.27 -3.14
CA LYS A 105 1.10 -18.61 -4.24
C LYS A 105 2.08 -18.37 -5.38
N ASN A 106 1.78 -18.91 -6.56
CA ASN A 106 2.66 -18.89 -7.74
C ASN A 106 4.04 -19.49 -7.44
N GLU A 107 4.07 -20.67 -6.83
CA GLU A 107 5.29 -21.40 -6.45
C GLU A 107 6.20 -20.69 -5.43
N LEU A 108 5.88 -19.46 -5.03
CA LEU A 108 6.59 -18.72 -4.00
C LEU A 108 5.93 -18.84 -2.62
N PRO A 109 6.70 -18.77 -1.53
CA PRO A 109 6.18 -18.65 -0.17
C PRO A 109 5.13 -17.54 -0.08
N TYR A 110 3.97 -17.84 0.51
CA TYR A 110 2.99 -16.83 0.93
C TYR A 110 3.30 -16.40 2.37
N ASP A 111 4.48 -15.81 2.53
CA ASP A 111 5.06 -15.41 3.80
C ASP A 111 4.36 -14.20 4.44
N GLU A 112 4.79 -13.82 5.64
CA GLU A 112 4.18 -12.75 6.41
C GLU A 112 4.21 -11.40 5.68
N ALA A 113 5.25 -11.10 4.89
CA ALA A 113 5.29 -9.88 4.09
C ALA A 113 4.20 -9.84 3.02
N ARG A 114 3.97 -10.95 2.30
CA ARG A 114 2.88 -11.00 1.30
C ARG A 114 1.51 -10.90 1.97
N GLN A 115 1.36 -11.50 3.15
CA GLN A 115 0.12 -11.40 3.95
C GLN A 115 -0.12 -9.97 4.43
N ALA A 116 0.92 -9.31 4.96
CA ALA A 116 0.89 -7.92 5.41
C ALA A 116 0.56 -6.96 4.25
N MET A 117 1.17 -7.14 3.07
CA MET A 117 0.86 -6.35 1.89
C MET A 117 -0.61 -6.53 1.45
N ALA A 118 -1.13 -7.77 1.49
CA ALA A 118 -2.53 -8.06 1.14
C ALA A 118 -3.53 -7.48 2.17
N SER A 119 -3.20 -7.58 3.47
CA SER A 119 -3.94 -6.96 4.56
C SER A 119 -4.01 -5.44 4.37
N HIS A 120 -2.86 -4.80 4.14
CA HIS A 120 -2.78 -3.37 3.93
C HIS A 120 -3.51 -2.90 2.66
N TYR A 121 -3.40 -3.63 1.55
CA TYR A 121 -4.18 -3.35 0.35
C TYR A 121 -5.70 -3.38 0.62
N THR A 122 -6.16 -4.33 1.45
CA THR A 122 -7.56 -4.44 1.86
C THR A 122 -7.98 -3.29 2.77
N ARG A 123 -7.11 -2.88 3.70
CA ARG A 123 -7.30 -1.72 4.57
C ARG A 123 -7.52 -0.44 3.76
N LEU A 124 -6.69 -0.19 2.76
CA LEU A 124 -6.88 0.92 1.82
C LEU A 124 -8.20 0.80 1.05
N GLY A 125 -8.56 -0.40 0.60
CA GLY A 125 -9.84 -0.66 -0.06
C GLY A 125 -11.05 -0.35 0.83
N ASN A 126 -10.97 -0.64 2.12
CA ASN A 126 -12.00 -0.28 3.09
C ASN A 126 -12.04 1.22 3.35
N LEU A 127 -10.89 1.89 3.43
CA LEU A 127 -10.83 3.36 3.55
C LEU A 127 -11.51 4.05 2.34
N ASN A 128 -11.37 3.49 1.13
CA ASN A 128 -12.00 4.04 -0.08
C ASN A 128 -13.55 3.97 -0.10
N LYS A 129 -14.14 3.15 0.79
CA LYS A 129 -15.61 3.05 0.95
C LYS A 129 -16.20 4.24 1.73
N SER A 130 -15.35 5.01 2.42
CA SER A 130 -15.76 6.18 3.18
C SER A 130 -16.24 7.32 2.27
N ARG A 131 -16.95 8.30 2.87
CA ARG A 131 -17.41 9.51 2.17
C ARG A 131 -16.24 10.48 1.96
N LEU A 132 -15.45 10.20 0.93
CA LEU A 132 -14.29 10.97 0.51
C LEU A 132 -14.56 11.74 -0.78
N THR A 133 -13.85 12.83 -0.98
CA THR A 133 -13.83 13.57 -2.25
C THR A 133 -13.21 12.72 -3.37
N VAL A 134 -13.47 13.08 -4.62
CA VAL A 134 -12.91 12.37 -5.80
C VAL A 134 -11.38 12.35 -5.77
N VAL A 135 -10.74 13.42 -5.29
CA VAL A 135 -9.27 13.49 -5.22
C VAL A 135 -8.72 12.61 -4.10
N GLU A 136 -9.35 12.61 -2.92
CA GLU A 136 -8.95 11.71 -1.82
C GLU A 136 -9.07 10.24 -2.21
N LYS A 137 -10.16 9.87 -2.91
CA LYS A 137 -10.30 8.51 -3.47
C LYS A 137 -9.19 8.20 -4.48
N SER A 138 -8.84 9.15 -5.34
CA SER A 138 -7.76 8.99 -6.30
C SER A 138 -6.39 8.77 -5.64
N ILE A 139 -6.14 9.41 -4.48
CA ILE A 139 -4.92 9.18 -3.68
C ILE A 139 -4.92 7.74 -3.14
N ILE A 140 -6.04 7.27 -2.60
CA ILE A 140 -6.16 5.90 -2.08
C ILE A 140 -5.98 4.87 -3.19
N ASP A 141 -6.59 5.10 -4.36
CA ASP A 141 -6.44 4.19 -5.50
C ASP A 141 -4.98 4.14 -5.99
N ALA A 142 -4.29 5.28 -6.03
CA ALA A 142 -2.86 5.31 -6.33
C ALA A 142 -2.01 4.53 -5.30
N ARG A 143 -2.30 4.68 -4.00
CA ARG A 143 -1.64 3.88 -2.93
C ARG A 143 -1.90 2.38 -3.12
N ARG A 144 -3.13 1.99 -3.47
CA ARG A 144 -3.49 0.58 -3.75
C ARG A 144 -2.75 0.02 -4.95
N ASP A 145 -2.59 0.79 -6.02
CA ASP A 145 -1.80 0.37 -7.17
C ASP A 145 -0.32 0.25 -6.82
N ASN A 146 0.22 1.16 -6.01
CA ASN A 146 1.58 1.05 -5.48
C ASN A 146 1.78 -0.22 -4.64
N MET A 147 0.81 -0.61 -3.82
CA MET A 147 0.86 -1.89 -3.10
C MET A 147 0.95 -3.10 -4.04
N LYS A 148 0.26 -3.08 -5.19
CA LYS A 148 0.39 -4.14 -6.20
C LYS A 148 1.78 -4.15 -6.83
N VAL A 149 2.37 -2.98 -7.09
CA VAL A 149 3.73 -2.86 -7.62
C VAL A 149 4.75 -3.38 -6.59
N MET A 150 4.65 -2.93 -5.34
CA MET A 150 5.50 -3.39 -4.24
C MET A 150 5.45 -4.90 -4.06
N ARG A 151 4.25 -5.50 -4.07
CA ARG A 151 4.10 -6.97 -4.02
C ARG A 151 4.82 -7.66 -5.19
N ARG A 152 4.70 -7.14 -6.41
CA ARG A 152 5.37 -7.72 -7.60
C ARG A 152 6.89 -7.67 -7.47
N LEU A 153 7.42 -6.54 -7.03
CA LEU A 153 8.86 -6.37 -6.82
C LEU A 153 9.36 -7.32 -5.73
N TYR A 154 8.61 -7.46 -4.64
CA TYR A 154 8.95 -8.41 -3.60
C TYR A 154 8.90 -9.85 -4.10
N GLU A 155 7.88 -10.25 -4.87
CA GLU A 155 7.82 -11.58 -5.50
C GLU A 155 9.00 -11.86 -6.43
N GLN A 156 9.48 -10.84 -7.16
CA GLN A 156 10.71 -10.95 -7.96
C GLN A 156 11.95 -11.16 -7.08
N MET A 157 12.03 -10.51 -5.92
CA MET A 157 13.10 -10.76 -4.95
C MET A 157 13.04 -12.19 -4.41
N GLN A 158 11.86 -12.67 -3.99
CA GLN A 158 11.69 -14.05 -3.54
C GLN A 158 12.13 -15.04 -4.61
N ALA A 159 11.69 -14.83 -5.85
CA ALA A 159 12.04 -15.70 -6.97
C ALA A 159 13.55 -15.69 -7.25
N LYS A 160 14.17 -14.51 -7.22
CA LYS A 160 15.63 -14.38 -7.37
C LYS A 160 16.39 -15.12 -6.26
N ALA A 161 15.95 -14.97 -5.01
CA ALA A 161 16.57 -15.63 -3.86
C ALA A 161 16.47 -17.16 -3.91
N LEU A 162 15.44 -17.70 -4.57
CA LEU A 162 15.18 -19.14 -4.70
C LEU A 162 15.55 -19.69 -6.08
N GLU A 163 16.14 -18.87 -6.95
CA GLU A 163 16.45 -19.24 -8.35
C GLU A 163 15.24 -19.76 -9.14
N ILE A 164 14.04 -19.25 -8.84
CA ILE A 164 12.79 -19.60 -9.51
C ILE A 164 12.54 -18.66 -10.69
N HIS A 165 12.23 -19.21 -11.87
CA HIS A 165 11.81 -18.41 -13.03
C HIS A 165 10.32 -18.09 -12.98
N LEU A 166 9.96 -16.84 -12.68
CA LEU A 166 8.58 -16.37 -12.77
C LEU A 166 8.15 -16.21 -14.23
N SER A 167 7.06 -16.87 -14.63
CA SER A 167 6.39 -16.59 -15.90
C SER A 167 5.80 -15.17 -15.88
N GLN A 168 6.22 -14.33 -16.84
CA GLN A 168 5.64 -13.01 -17.04
C GLN A 168 4.17 -13.19 -17.47
N ASN A 169 3.22 -12.55 -16.77
CA ASN A 169 1.78 -12.49 -17.10
C ASN A 169 0.86 -13.66 -16.68
N LYS A 170 0.78 -13.98 -15.39
CA LYS A 170 -0.51 -14.43 -14.83
C LYS A 170 -1.16 -13.28 -14.06
N GLY A 171 -2.34 -12.87 -14.51
CA GLY A 171 -3.17 -11.86 -13.84
C GLY A 171 -3.36 -12.27 -12.38
N MET A 172 -2.84 -11.45 -11.47
CA MET A 172 -2.82 -11.83 -10.05
C MET A 172 -4.13 -11.47 -9.38
N SER A 173 -4.80 -12.48 -8.84
CA SER A 173 -5.71 -12.27 -7.72
C SER A 173 -4.90 -11.81 -6.52
N LEU A 174 -5.39 -10.75 -5.88
CA LEU A 174 -4.98 -10.39 -4.53
C LEU A 174 -5.42 -11.51 -3.57
#